data_AF-A0ABD0KZP6-F1
#
_entry.id   AF-A0ABD0KZP6-F1
#
_cell.length_a   1.000
_cell.length_b   1.000
_cell.length_c   1.000
_cell.angle_alpha   90.00
_cell.angle_beta   90.00
_cell.angle_gamma   90.00
#
_symmetry.space_group_name_H-M   'P 1'
#
loop_
_entity.id
_entity.type
_entity.pdbx_description
1 polymer ?
#
loop_
_entity_poly.entity_id
_entity_poly.type
_entity_poly.pdbx_seq_one_letter_code
_entity_poly.pdbx_strand_id
1 'polypeptide(L)'
;MKLSRPRAQCFLSLLFLALLLSPLVHACGPGRGSGRRRRPRKLTPLVFKQHVPNVSENTLGASGLAEGPITRQNPKFKDLVRNDNPDIKFKDEEGTGADRIMTQ
;
A
#
# COMPACT_ATOMS: atom_id res chain seq x y z
N MET A 1 9.35 75.39 31.18
CA MET A 1 8.30 75.04 32.17
C MET A 1 7.69 73.70 31.80
N LYS A 2 7.40 72.93 32.84
CA LYS A 2 7.03 71.51 32.87
C LYS A 2 5.74 71.21 32.10
N LEU A 3 5.86 70.22 31.20
CA LEU A 3 5.01 69.04 31.09
C LEU A 3 3.47 69.23 31.08
N SER A 4 2.91 69.50 29.90
CA SER A 4 1.53 69.12 29.56
C SER A 4 1.48 67.72 28.94
N ARG A 5 2.03 66.72 29.65
CA ARG A 5 2.01 65.30 29.22
C ARG A 5 0.97 64.38 29.90
N PRO A 6 0.03 64.80 30.77
CA PRO A 6 -0.78 63.84 31.52
C PRO A 6 -1.78 63.09 30.63
N ARG A 7 -2.40 63.76 29.66
CA ARG A 7 -3.40 63.14 28.77
C ARG A 7 -2.77 62.12 27.84
N ALA A 8 -1.65 62.46 27.20
CA ALA A 8 -0.93 61.55 26.31
C ALA A 8 -0.36 60.33 27.05
N GLN A 9 0.15 60.52 28.28
CA GLN A 9 0.64 59.41 29.11
C GLN A 9 -0.49 58.49 29.56
N CYS A 10 -1.65 59.03 29.96
CA CYS A 10 -2.82 58.21 30.30
C CYS A 10 -3.36 57.43 29.10
N PHE A 11 -3.40 58.05 27.92
CA PHE A 11 -3.81 57.35 26.68
C PHE A 11 -2.84 56.24 26.31
N LEU A 12 -1.53 56.48 26.41
CA LEU A 12 -0.50 55.46 26.18
C LEU A 12 -0.60 54.32 27.19
N SER A 13 -0.81 54.61 28.47
CA SER A 13 -0.98 53.57 29.49
C SER A 13 -2.26 52.77 29.30
N LEU A 14 -3.36 53.42 28.88
CA LEU A 14 -4.63 52.74 28.56
C LEU A 14 -4.50 51.86 27.32
N LEU A 15 -3.81 52.33 26.28
CA LEU A 15 -3.53 51.56 25.08
C LEU A 15 -2.66 50.34 25.40
N PHE A 16 -1.61 50.53 26.19
CA PHE A 16 -0.69 49.46 26.60
C PHE A 16 -1.40 48.41 27.47
N LEU A 17 -2.27 48.86 28.39
CA LEU A 17 -3.11 47.99 29.19
C LEU A 17 -4.11 47.21 28.30
N ALA A 18 -4.73 47.85 27.30
CA ALA A 18 -5.62 47.18 26.35
C ALA A 18 -4.89 46.11 25.49
N LEU A 19 -3.64 46.35 25.11
CA LEU A 19 -2.78 45.38 24.42
C LEU A 19 -2.40 44.19 25.33
N LEU A 20 -2.11 44.44 26.61
CA LEU A 20 -1.81 43.40 27.60
C LEU A 20 -3.04 42.54 27.96
N LEU A 21 -4.23 43.12 27.92
CA LEU A 21 -5.51 42.43 28.19
C LEU A 21 -6.12 41.78 26.93
N SER A 22 -5.50 41.93 25.76
CA SER A 22 -5.97 41.27 24.54
C SER A 22 -5.63 39.77 24.61
N PRO A 23 -6.60 38.86 24.47
CA PRO A 23 -6.31 37.43 24.42
C PRO A 23 -5.43 37.12 23.20
N LEU A 24 -4.44 36.24 23.37
CA LEU A 24 -3.66 35.65 22.27
C LEU A 24 -4.63 34.98 21.29
N VAL A 25 -5.01 35.71 20.23
CA VAL A 25 -5.84 35.19 19.16
C VAL A 25 -5.15 33.94 18.60
N HIS A 26 -5.74 32.78 18.84
CA HIS A 26 -5.31 31.54 18.19
C HIS A 26 -5.65 31.68 16.72
N ALA A 27 -4.66 32.03 15.90
CA ALA A 27 -4.77 31.83 14.46
C ALA A 27 -4.94 30.31 14.22
N CYS A 28 -5.94 29.91 13.45
CA CYS A 28 -6.13 28.52 13.07
C CYS A 28 -4.82 28.02 12.41
N GLY A 29 -4.16 27.04 13.02
CA GLY A 29 -3.00 26.37 12.42
C GLY A 29 -3.33 25.76 11.05
N PRO A 30 -2.33 25.30 10.28
CA PRO A 30 -2.57 24.78 8.93
C PRO A 30 -3.73 23.78 8.95
N GLY A 31 -4.82 24.15 8.27
CA GLY A 31 -6.08 23.41 8.30
C GLY A 31 -5.92 21.99 7.76
N ARG A 32 -6.99 21.18 7.84
CA ARG A 32 -6.97 19.82 7.28
C ARG A 32 -6.57 19.87 5.80
N GLY A 33 -5.36 19.39 5.49
CA GLY A 33 -4.82 19.40 4.14
C GLY A 33 -5.76 18.70 3.17
N SER A 34 -6.04 19.33 2.02
CA SER A 34 -6.77 18.70 0.94
C SER A 34 -5.85 17.68 0.24
N GLY A 35 -6.22 16.41 0.35
CA GLY A 35 -5.44 15.33 -0.26
C GLY A 35 -6.20 14.03 -0.17
N ARG A 36 -6.44 13.39 -1.32
CA ARG A 36 -7.05 12.06 -1.36
C ARG A 36 -5.94 11.01 -1.39
N ARG A 37 -5.82 10.24 -0.32
CA ARG A 37 -4.92 9.07 -0.28
C ARG A 37 -5.29 8.12 -1.42
N ARG A 38 -4.31 7.68 -2.22
CA ARG A 38 -4.53 6.61 -3.21
C ARG A 38 -5.05 5.38 -2.47
N ARG A 39 -6.24 4.91 -2.85
CA ARG A 39 -6.80 3.68 -2.30
C ARG A 39 -6.05 2.50 -2.92
N PRO A 40 -5.72 1.47 -2.13
CA PRO A 40 -5.19 0.24 -2.70
C PRO A 40 -6.20 -0.34 -3.69
N ARG A 41 -5.70 -1.10 -4.68
CA ARG A 41 -6.57 -1.84 -5.60
C ARG A 41 -7.42 -2.81 -4.77
N LYS A 42 -8.72 -2.89 -5.09
CA LYS A 42 -9.61 -3.88 -4.49
C LYS A 42 -9.34 -5.22 -5.16
N LEU A 43 -8.92 -6.22 -4.38
CA LEU A 43 -8.80 -7.60 -4.82
C LEU A 43 -10.14 -8.30 -4.57
N THR A 44 -10.78 -8.79 -5.62
CA THR A 44 -12.01 -9.58 -5.52
C THR A 44 -11.66 -11.05 -5.48
N PRO A 45 -12.13 -11.83 -4.49
CA PRO A 45 -11.86 -13.26 -4.44
C PRO A 45 -12.52 -13.98 -5.61
N LEU A 46 -11.94 -15.11 -6.02
CA LEU A 46 -12.56 -16.01 -6.99
C LEU A 46 -13.69 -16.79 -6.32
N VAL A 47 -14.81 -16.94 -7.03
CA VAL A 47 -15.93 -17.77 -6.59
C VAL A 47 -15.66 -19.24 -6.97
N PHE A 48 -16.32 -20.19 -6.30
CA PHE A 48 -16.19 -21.61 -6.62
C PHE A 48 -16.42 -21.89 -8.11
N LYS A 49 -15.50 -22.63 -8.73
CA LYS A 49 -15.44 -22.95 -10.17
C LYS A 49 -15.19 -21.77 -11.13
N GLN A 50 -14.96 -20.56 -10.62
CA GLN A 50 -14.51 -19.45 -11.44
C GLN A 50 -13.04 -19.61 -11.82
N HIS A 51 -12.69 -19.22 -13.05
CA HIS A 51 -11.31 -19.11 -13.54
C HIS A 51 -11.12 -17.73 -14.19
N VAL A 52 -9.88 -17.25 -14.20
CA VAL A 52 -9.49 -15.97 -14.81
C VAL A 52 -8.23 -16.20 -15.65
N PRO A 53 -8.22 -15.84 -16.94
CA PRO A 53 -9.33 -15.29 -17.73
C PRO A 53 -10.51 -16.28 -17.90
N ASN A 54 -11.70 -15.79 -18.24
CA ASN A 54 -12.91 -16.63 -18.42
C ASN A 54 -12.91 -17.32 -19.79
N VAL A 55 -11.88 -18.11 -20.05
CA VAL A 55 -11.66 -18.92 -21.24
C VAL A 55 -11.02 -20.24 -20.80
N SER A 56 -11.04 -21.28 -21.63
CA SER A 56 -10.42 -22.54 -21.26
C SER A 56 -8.90 -22.39 -21.05
N GLU A 57 -8.37 -23.20 -20.14
CA GLU A 57 -6.95 -23.20 -19.73
C GLU A 57 -6.01 -23.29 -20.94
N ASN A 58 -6.29 -24.19 -21.88
CA ASN A 58 -5.41 -24.47 -23.01
C ASN A 58 -5.59 -23.53 -24.22
N THR A 59 -6.19 -22.35 -24.01
CA THR A 59 -6.29 -21.32 -25.05
C THR A 59 -5.04 -20.44 -25.08
N LEU A 60 -4.73 -19.86 -26.24
CA LEU A 60 -3.61 -18.92 -26.41
C LEU A 60 -3.75 -17.64 -25.54
N GLY A 61 -4.96 -17.31 -25.09
CA GLY A 61 -5.21 -16.17 -24.19
C GLY A 61 -5.04 -16.50 -22.71
N ALA A 62 -4.74 -17.76 -22.37
CA ALA A 62 -4.53 -18.25 -21.01
C ALA A 62 -3.17 -18.98 -20.91
N SER A 63 -3.15 -20.29 -20.68
CA SER A 63 -1.92 -21.07 -20.47
C SER A 63 -1.29 -21.59 -21.77
N GLY A 64 -1.99 -21.52 -22.91
CA GLY A 64 -1.50 -22.03 -24.19
C GLY A 64 -1.68 -23.55 -24.37
N LEU A 65 -1.13 -24.12 -25.44
CA LEU A 65 -1.30 -25.53 -25.76
C LEU A 65 -0.40 -26.42 -24.89
N ALA A 66 -0.94 -27.55 -24.41
CA ALA A 66 -0.18 -28.51 -23.63
C ALA A 66 0.88 -29.23 -24.49
N GLU A 67 2.13 -29.25 -24.01
CA GLU A 67 3.26 -29.88 -24.72
C GLU A 67 3.38 -31.41 -24.48
N GLY A 68 2.55 -31.96 -23.60
CA GLY A 68 2.56 -33.38 -23.22
C GLY A 68 3.23 -33.65 -21.86
N PRO A 69 3.17 -34.92 -21.39
CA PRO A 69 3.65 -35.28 -20.06
C PRO A 69 5.18 -35.32 -19.98
N ILE A 70 5.74 -34.82 -18.88
CA ILE A 70 7.17 -34.88 -18.57
C ILE A 70 7.42 -35.95 -17.51
N THR A 71 8.13 -37.01 -17.89
CA THR A 71 8.60 -38.06 -16.97
C THR A 71 10.03 -37.77 -16.53
N ARG A 72 10.52 -38.43 -15.46
CA ARG A 72 11.89 -38.23 -14.94
C ARG A 72 12.99 -38.55 -15.96
N GLN A 73 12.71 -39.41 -16.94
CA GLN A 73 13.63 -39.82 -18.00
C GLN A 73 13.55 -38.89 -19.22
N ASN A 74 12.54 -38.02 -19.30
CA ASN A 74 12.37 -37.11 -20.42
C ASN A 74 13.48 -36.04 -20.40
N PRO A 75 14.12 -35.72 -21.54
CA PRO A 75 15.12 -34.65 -21.61
C PRO A 75 14.60 -33.31 -21.08
N LYS A 76 13.32 -32.99 -21.28
CA LYS A 76 12.66 -31.77 -20.77
C LYS A 76 12.60 -31.69 -19.25
N PHE A 77 12.79 -32.81 -18.54
CA PHE A 77 12.83 -32.79 -17.06
C PHE A 77 14.02 -31.99 -16.53
N LYS A 78 15.10 -31.87 -17.32
CA LYS A 78 16.28 -31.07 -16.96
C LYS A 78 16.00 -29.57 -16.94
N ASP A 79 14.97 -29.13 -17.64
CA ASP A 79 14.57 -27.72 -17.70
C ASP A 79 13.71 -27.32 -16.49
N LEU A 80 13.21 -28.30 -15.73
CA LEU A 80 12.45 -28.05 -14.51
C LEU A 80 13.39 -27.76 -13.34
N VAL A 81 13.02 -26.78 -12.54
CA VAL A 81 13.79 -26.31 -11.38
C VAL A 81 13.07 -26.68 -10.10
N ARG A 82 13.85 -26.99 -9.07
CA ARG A 82 13.33 -27.25 -7.74
C ARG A 82 13.07 -25.94 -6.99
N ASN A 83 11.88 -25.80 -6.43
CA ASN A 83 11.50 -24.70 -5.56
C ASN A 83 11.66 -25.09 -4.07
N ASP A 84 12.66 -24.50 -3.42
CA ASP A 84 12.97 -24.70 -2.00
C ASP A 84 12.67 -23.46 -1.13
N ASN A 85 11.72 -22.62 -1.56
CA ASN A 85 11.34 -21.44 -0.80
C ASN A 85 10.80 -21.81 0.61
N PRO A 86 11.40 -21.30 1.71
CA PRO A 86 10.95 -21.60 3.07
C PRO A 86 9.55 -21.06 3.41
N ASP A 87 9.05 -20.08 2.65
CA ASP A 87 7.71 -19.50 2.85
C ASP A 87 6.57 -20.35 2.27
N ILE A 88 6.91 -21.39 1.49
CA ILE A 88 5.95 -22.27 0.83
C ILE A 88 5.92 -23.61 1.56
N LYS A 89 4.72 -24.00 2.01
CA LYS A 89 4.46 -25.31 2.60
C LYS A 89 3.99 -26.28 1.51
N PHE A 90 4.87 -27.18 1.10
CA PHE A 90 4.55 -28.26 0.17
C PHE A 90 3.90 -29.43 0.93
N LYS A 91 2.90 -30.07 0.30
CA LYS A 91 2.19 -31.22 0.89
C LYS A 91 3.06 -32.49 0.81
N ASP A 92 3.58 -32.81 -0.38
CA ASP A 92 4.51 -33.93 -0.65
C ASP A 92 4.07 -35.24 0.03
N GLU A 93 2.84 -35.67 -0.23
CA GLU A 93 2.27 -36.89 0.38
C GLU A 93 2.94 -38.17 -0.13
N GLU A 94 3.59 -38.11 -1.29
CA GLU A 94 4.36 -39.18 -1.89
C GLU A 94 5.77 -39.31 -1.29
N GLY A 95 6.27 -38.29 -0.60
CA GLY A 95 7.63 -38.24 -0.06
C GLY A 95 8.73 -38.27 -1.13
N THR A 96 8.40 -37.92 -2.37
CA THR A 96 9.33 -37.93 -3.51
C THR A 96 9.89 -36.56 -3.85
N GLY A 97 9.29 -35.49 -3.31
CA GLY A 97 9.62 -34.11 -3.62
C GLY A 97 9.16 -33.66 -5.01
N ALA A 98 8.25 -34.38 -5.65
CA ALA A 98 7.75 -34.04 -6.99
C ALA A 98 7.02 -32.69 -7.02
N ASP A 99 6.25 -32.37 -5.97
CA ASP A 99 5.53 -31.10 -5.79
C ASP A 99 6.43 -29.85 -5.86
N ARG A 100 7.75 -30.03 -5.69
CA ARG A 100 8.74 -28.96 -5.71
C ARG A 100 9.32 -28.70 -7.09
N ILE A 101 9.11 -29.61 -8.05
CA ILE A 101 9.70 -29.53 -9.38
C ILE A 101 8.72 -28.80 -10.31
N MET A 102 9.12 -27.62 -10.81
CA MET A 102 8.27 -26.76 -11.65
C MET A 102 9.12 -26.01 -12.70
N THR A 103 8.48 -25.34 -13.65
CA THR A 103 9.18 -24.47 -14.61
C THR A 103 9.82 -23.25 -13.90
N GLN A 104 10.75 -22.57 -14.56
CA GLN A 104 11.36 -21.31 -14.09
C GLN A 104 10.35 -20.16 -14.00
#